data_AF-A0A8C4VMB0-F1
#
_entry.id   AF-A0A8C4VMB0-F1
#
_cell.length_a   1.000
_cell.length_b   1.000
_cell.length_c   1.000
_cell.angle_alpha   90.00
_cell.angle_beta   90.00
_cell.angle_gamma   90.00
#
_symmetry.space_group_name_H-M   'P 1'
#
loop_
_entity.id
_entity.type
_entity.pdbx_description
1 polymer ?
#
loop_
_entity_poly.entity_id
_entity_poly.type
_entity_poly.pdbx_seq_one_letter_code
_entity_poly.pdbx_strand_id
1 'polypeptide(L)'
;FHPHLYNRGYFLFSALQYFSMLLLIFLIELVAGVLAYVYYQRLSEELKQHLTQTLTENYALPGRKHITHSVDRLQQDFKCCGSNSSADWQHSVYILSVESSGRVVPDSCCKTITFKCGKRDHPSNIYKVEGGCITKLEQFLADHLLIMGAVGIGVACLQFLLTVCLVFSFY
;
A
#
# COMPACT_ATOMS: atom_id res chain seq x y z
N PHE A 1 31.51 15.56 46.13
CA PHE A 1 30.69 15.30 44.92
C PHE A 1 31.64 15.28 43.73
N HIS A 2 31.87 14.12 43.11
CA HIS A 2 32.82 13.97 42.00
C HIS A 2 32.10 14.09 40.64
N PRO A 3 32.11 15.26 39.97
CA PRO A 3 31.40 15.47 38.70
C PRO A 3 31.87 14.55 37.55
N HIS A 4 33.11 14.05 37.60
CA HIS A 4 33.63 13.09 36.62
C HIS A 4 32.96 11.70 36.65
N LEU A 5 32.61 11.19 37.83
CA LEU A 5 31.92 9.90 38.00
C LEU A 5 30.45 10.00 37.59
N TYR A 6 29.82 11.14 37.90
CA TYR A 6 28.48 11.48 37.45
C TYR A 6 28.43 11.51 35.91
N ASN A 7 29.26 12.34 35.25
CA ASN A 7 29.26 12.42 33.77
C ASN A 7 29.51 11.07 33.07
N ARG A 8 30.35 10.19 33.64
CA ARG A 8 30.62 8.85 33.07
C ARG A 8 29.42 7.91 33.19
N GLY A 9 28.68 7.96 34.30
CA GLY A 9 27.46 7.19 34.50
C GLY A 9 26.32 7.62 33.56
N TYR A 10 26.12 8.93 33.38
CA TYR A 10 25.12 9.47 32.45
C TYR A 10 25.45 9.14 30.99
N PHE A 11 26.74 9.16 30.62
CA PHE A 11 27.20 8.76 29.29
C PHE A 11 26.90 7.28 28.98
N LEU A 12 27.24 6.37 29.91
CA LEU A 12 26.94 4.94 29.78
C LEU A 12 25.44 4.66 29.67
N PHE A 13 24.63 5.28 30.54
CA PHE A 13 23.18 5.12 30.51
C PHE A 13 22.59 5.60 29.18
N SER A 14 23.04 6.75 28.69
CA SER A 14 22.58 7.32 27.43
C SER A 14 22.91 6.41 26.25
N ALA A 15 24.12 5.87 26.18
CA ALA A 15 24.53 5.01 25.07
C ALA A 15 23.91 3.60 25.12
N LEU A 16 23.60 3.05 26.30
CA LEU A 16 22.76 1.85 26.42
C LEU A 16 21.34 2.08 25.87
N GLN A 17 20.77 3.26 26.11
CA GLN A 17 19.46 3.64 25.56
C GLN A 17 19.51 3.75 24.02
N TYR A 18 20.54 4.39 23.46
CA TYR A 18 20.73 4.46 22.01
C TYR A 18 20.90 3.09 21.36
N PHE A 19 21.73 2.21 21.94
CA PHE A 19 21.90 0.84 21.45
C PHE A 19 20.58 0.06 21.47
N SER A 20 19.81 0.18 22.56
CA SER A 20 18.52 -0.49 22.71
C SER A 20 17.50 0.00 21.68
N MET A 21 17.48 1.31 21.39
CA MET A 21 16.63 1.88 20.34
C MET A 21 17.05 1.41 18.94
N LEU A 22 18.34 1.42 18.61
CA LEU A 22 18.82 0.94 17.30
C LEU A 22 18.49 -0.54 17.09
N LEU A 23 18.65 -1.36 18.13
CA LEU A 23 18.26 -2.77 18.08
C LEU A 23 16.76 -2.94 17.84
N LEU A 24 15.92 -2.16 18.52
CA LEU A 24 14.47 -2.20 18.33
C LEU A 24 14.09 -1.83 16.89
N ILE A 25 14.69 -0.77 16.33
CA ILE A 25 14.42 -0.34 14.96
C ILE A 25 14.87 -1.42 13.97
N PHE A 26 16.05 -2.01 14.16
CA PHE A 26 16.53 -3.12 13.33
C PHE A 26 15.57 -4.33 13.35
N LEU A 27 15.04 -4.69 14.52
CA LEU A 27 14.05 -5.77 14.62
C LEU A 27 12.75 -5.43 13.88
N ILE A 28 12.27 -4.17 13.98
CA ILE A 28 11.11 -3.71 13.24
C ILE A 28 11.36 -3.77 11.73
N GLU A 29 12.53 -3.35 11.26
CA GLU A 29 12.92 -3.43 9.85
C GLU A 29 13.01 -4.86 9.35
N LEU A 30 13.57 -5.77 10.14
CA LEU A 30 13.61 -7.19 9.81
C LEU A 30 12.19 -7.76 9.67
N VAL A 31 11.32 -7.49 10.63
CA VAL A 31 9.92 -7.93 10.59
C VAL A 31 9.20 -7.31 9.39
N ALA A 32 9.37 -6.02 9.14
CA ALA A 32 8.76 -5.33 7.99
C ALA A 32 9.25 -5.92 6.66
N GLY A 33 10.54 -6.21 6.52
CA GLY A 33 11.12 -6.84 5.34
C GLY A 33 10.58 -8.27 5.12
N VAL A 34 10.48 -9.08 6.17
CA VAL A 34 9.89 -10.42 6.10
C VAL A 34 8.42 -10.35 5.72
N LEU A 35 7.64 -9.48 6.36
CA LEU A 35 6.23 -9.29 6.03
C LEU A 35 6.06 -8.82 4.60
N ALA A 36 6.85 -7.86 4.13
CA ALA A 36 6.81 -7.39 2.75
C ALA A 36 7.08 -8.53 1.76
N TYR A 37 8.08 -9.38 2.02
CA TYR A 37 8.38 -10.55 1.20
C TYR A 37 7.25 -11.57 1.18
N VAL A 38 6.70 -11.92 2.36
CA VAL A 38 5.58 -12.87 2.49
C VAL A 38 4.34 -12.33 1.80
N TYR A 39 3.98 -11.06 2.04
CA TYR A 39 2.84 -10.43 1.38
C TYR A 39 3.05 -10.36 -0.11
N TYR A 40 4.24 -10.03 -0.63
CA TYR A 40 4.52 -10.04 -2.07
C TYR A 40 4.28 -11.42 -2.69
N GLN A 41 4.67 -12.50 -2.02
CA GLN A 41 4.41 -13.88 -2.48
C GLN A 41 2.94 -14.28 -2.45
N ARG A 42 2.16 -13.72 -1.52
CA ARG A 42 0.72 -14.02 -1.33
C ARG A 42 -0.21 -13.01 -2.01
N LEU A 43 0.34 -11.93 -2.53
CA LEU A 43 -0.39 -10.71 -2.88
C LEU A 43 -1.42 -10.96 -3.96
N SER A 44 -1.14 -11.82 -4.94
CA SER A 44 -2.01 -11.93 -6.12
C SER A 44 -3.41 -12.44 -5.82
N GLU A 45 -3.56 -13.56 -5.11
CA GLU A 45 -4.89 -14.17 -4.90
C GLU A 45 -5.68 -13.51 -3.76
N GLU A 46 -5.03 -13.22 -2.63
CA GLU A 46 -5.68 -12.61 -1.46
C GLU A 46 -6.14 -11.18 -1.75
N LEU A 47 -5.29 -10.38 -2.40
CA LEU A 47 -5.66 -9.01 -2.76
C LEU A 47 -6.74 -9.02 -3.84
N LYS A 48 -6.68 -9.94 -4.81
CA LYS A 48 -7.72 -10.10 -5.83
C LYS A 48 -9.07 -10.40 -5.19
N GLN A 49 -9.15 -11.33 -4.24
CA GLN A 49 -10.38 -11.67 -3.56
C GLN A 49 -10.92 -10.48 -2.74
N HIS A 50 -10.07 -9.86 -1.91
CA HIS A 50 -10.47 -8.71 -1.11
C HIS A 50 -10.90 -7.50 -1.96
N LEU A 51 -10.19 -7.20 -3.04
CA LEU A 51 -10.52 -6.11 -3.93
C LEU A 51 -11.85 -6.40 -4.65
N THR A 52 -12.03 -7.61 -5.17
CA THR A 52 -13.28 -8.03 -5.81
C THR A 52 -14.46 -7.87 -4.84
N GLN A 53 -14.36 -8.41 -3.63
CA GLN A 53 -15.39 -8.29 -2.61
C GLN A 53 -15.67 -6.83 -2.24
N THR A 54 -14.62 -6.02 -2.10
CA THR A 54 -14.76 -4.59 -1.78
C THR A 54 -15.52 -3.84 -2.87
N LEU A 55 -15.20 -4.10 -4.14
CA LEU A 55 -15.88 -3.50 -5.28
C LEU A 55 -17.34 -3.96 -5.38
N THR A 56 -17.60 -5.25 -5.21
CA THR A 56 -18.93 -5.82 -5.44
C THR A 56 -19.88 -5.55 -4.29
N GLU A 57 -19.42 -5.59 -3.04
CA GLU A 57 -20.29 -5.54 -1.87
C GLU A 57 -20.31 -4.16 -1.20
N ASN A 58 -19.22 -3.39 -1.28
CA ASN A 58 -19.00 -2.25 -0.37
C ASN A 58 -18.93 -0.89 -1.07
N TYR A 59 -18.89 -0.88 -2.40
CA TYR A 59 -18.84 0.34 -3.21
C TYR A 59 -20.19 1.09 -3.18
N ALA A 60 -20.14 2.42 -3.06
CA ALA A 60 -21.28 3.34 -3.02
C ALA A 60 -22.31 3.08 -1.89
N LEU A 61 -21.95 2.33 -0.84
CA LEU A 61 -22.83 2.11 0.31
C LEU A 61 -22.89 3.31 1.26
N PRO A 62 -24.06 3.58 1.88
CA PRO A 62 -24.18 4.54 2.98
C PRO A 62 -23.18 4.21 4.11
N GLY A 63 -22.50 5.23 4.64
CA GLY A 63 -21.46 5.06 5.68
C GLY A 63 -20.10 4.56 5.18
N ARG A 64 -19.95 4.16 3.91
CA ARG A 64 -18.70 3.65 3.32
C ARG A 64 -18.13 4.53 2.19
N LYS A 65 -18.33 5.85 2.30
CA LYS A 65 -17.82 6.82 1.31
C LYS A 65 -16.30 6.73 1.10
N HIS A 66 -15.54 6.42 2.16
CA HIS A 66 -14.10 6.24 2.06
C HIS A 66 -13.71 5.10 1.12
N ILE A 67 -14.45 3.98 1.13
CA ILE A 67 -14.23 2.85 0.22
C ILE A 67 -14.48 3.27 -1.22
N THR A 68 -15.59 3.98 -1.45
CA THR A 68 -15.96 4.49 -2.78
C THR A 68 -14.86 5.39 -3.34
N HIS A 69 -14.39 6.36 -2.55
CA HIS A 69 -13.32 7.26 -2.94
C HIS A 69 -11.99 6.53 -3.20
N SER A 70 -11.65 5.54 -2.37
CA SER A 70 -10.44 4.72 -2.57
C SER A 70 -10.51 3.90 -3.86
N VAL A 71 -11.67 3.31 -4.18
CA VAL A 71 -11.89 2.56 -5.43
C VAL A 71 -11.84 3.51 -6.64
N ASP A 72 -12.48 4.67 -6.55
CA ASP A 72 -12.47 5.66 -7.62
C ASP A 72 -11.05 6.14 -7.95
N ARG A 73 -10.28 6.39 -6.89
CA ARG A 73 -8.88 6.79 -7.00
C ARG A 73 -8.02 5.66 -7.57
N LEU A 74 -8.19 4.43 -7.09
CA LEU A 74 -7.49 3.26 -7.64
C LEU A 74 -7.71 3.15 -9.15
N GLN A 75 -8.96 3.27 -9.61
CA GLN A 75 -9.28 3.15 -11.04
C GLN A 75 -8.67 4.26 -11.89
N GLN A 76 -8.65 5.49 -11.38
CA GLN A 76 -8.10 6.64 -12.11
C GLN A 76 -6.56 6.67 -12.07
N ASP A 77 -5.95 6.45 -10.91
CA ASP A 77 -4.50 6.48 -10.73
C ASP A 77 -3.84 5.34 -11.54
N PHE A 78 -4.45 4.15 -11.53
CA PHE A 78 -3.92 2.97 -12.25
C PHE A 78 -4.53 2.75 -13.64
N LYS A 79 -5.46 3.63 -14.07
CA LYS A 79 -6.12 3.57 -15.39
C LYS A 79 -6.68 2.18 -15.69
N CYS A 80 -7.48 1.67 -14.76
CA CYS A 80 -8.04 0.32 -14.76
C CYS A 80 -9.54 0.35 -14.39
N CYS A 81 -10.25 -0.76 -14.58
CA CYS A 81 -11.65 -0.87 -14.20
C CYS A 81 -11.96 -2.28 -13.70
N GLY A 82 -12.59 -2.36 -12.53
CA GLY A 82 -12.85 -3.63 -11.84
C GLY A 82 -11.61 -4.22 -11.18
N SER A 83 -11.75 -5.38 -10.55
CA SER A 83 -10.63 -6.07 -9.89
C SER A 83 -9.75 -6.76 -10.92
N ASN A 84 -10.32 -7.70 -11.69
CA ASN A 84 -9.72 -8.43 -12.80
C ASN A 84 -10.22 -7.93 -14.16
N SER A 85 -11.45 -7.41 -14.19
CA SER A 85 -12.06 -6.93 -15.43
C SER A 85 -13.19 -5.95 -15.15
N SER A 86 -13.56 -5.14 -16.14
CA SER A 86 -14.74 -4.28 -16.03
C SER A 86 -16.04 -5.06 -15.84
N ALA A 87 -16.08 -6.36 -16.17
CA ALA A 87 -17.24 -7.21 -15.98
C ALA A 87 -17.50 -7.54 -14.51
N ASP A 88 -16.52 -7.36 -13.61
CA ASP A 88 -16.69 -7.61 -12.17
C ASP A 88 -17.79 -6.74 -11.56
N TRP A 89 -18.12 -5.61 -12.20
CA TRP A 89 -19.20 -4.72 -11.80
C TRP A 89 -20.60 -5.29 -12.04
N GLN A 90 -20.78 -6.23 -12.98
CA GLN A 90 -22.08 -6.74 -13.42
C GLN A 90 -22.94 -7.30 -12.28
N HIS A 91 -22.31 -7.86 -11.24
CA HIS A 91 -22.98 -8.45 -10.09
C HIS A 91 -22.79 -7.64 -8.80
N SER A 92 -22.26 -6.42 -8.89
CA SER A 92 -22.07 -5.56 -7.71
C SER A 92 -23.40 -5.03 -7.19
N VAL A 93 -23.48 -4.87 -5.87
CA VAL A 93 -24.60 -4.24 -5.16
C VAL A 93 -24.88 -2.84 -5.73
N TYR A 94 -23.82 -2.11 -6.10
CA TYR A 94 -23.93 -0.79 -6.71
C TYR A 94 -24.66 -0.80 -8.05
N ILE A 95 -24.31 -1.69 -8.99
CA ILE A 95 -24.95 -1.72 -10.31
C ILE A 95 -26.43 -2.12 -10.19
N LEU A 96 -26.76 -2.98 -9.23
CA LEU A 96 -28.13 -3.38 -8.91
C LEU A 96 -28.93 -2.29 -8.20
N SER A 97 -28.28 -1.23 -7.70
CA SER A 97 -28.94 -0.16 -6.95
C SER A 97 -29.39 1.00 -7.83
N VAL A 98 -30.30 1.83 -7.31
CA VAL A 98 -30.84 3.00 -8.03
C VAL A 98 -29.75 4.06 -8.25
N GLU A 99 -28.75 4.09 -7.37
CA GLU A 99 -27.59 4.99 -7.42
C GLU A 99 -26.75 4.76 -8.69
N SER A 100 -26.74 3.55 -9.27
CA SER A 100 -26.09 3.32 -10.56
C SER A 100 -26.68 4.21 -11.66
N SER A 101 -27.95 4.59 -11.56
CA SER A 101 -28.66 5.38 -12.57
C SER A 101 -28.52 4.82 -13.99
N GLY A 102 -28.47 3.49 -14.10
CA GLY A 102 -28.31 2.73 -15.35
C GLY A 102 -26.88 2.70 -15.90
N ARG A 103 -25.88 3.04 -15.08
CA ARG A 103 -24.47 2.76 -15.38
C ARG A 103 -24.19 1.27 -15.25
N VAL A 104 -23.26 0.76 -16.05
CA VAL A 104 -22.77 -0.64 -16.00
C VAL A 104 -21.41 -0.76 -15.32
N VAL A 105 -20.71 0.36 -15.17
CA VAL A 105 -19.50 0.54 -14.35
C VAL A 105 -19.55 1.94 -13.69
N PRO A 106 -18.83 2.18 -12.59
CA PRO A 106 -18.65 3.54 -12.06
C PRO A 106 -18.07 4.52 -13.08
N ASP A 107 -18.36 5.82 -12.90
CA ASP A 107 -17.80 6.86 -13.78
C ASP A 107 -16.27 7.01 -13.62
N SER A 108 -15.71 6.54 -12.50
CA SER A 108 -14.27 6.39 -12.26
C SER A 108 -13.59 5.32 -13.13
N CYS A 109 -14.34 4.47 -13.84
CA CYS A 109 -13.78 3.61 -14.88
C CYS A 109 -13.55 4.31 -16.22
N CYS A 110 -14.08 5.52 -16.40
CA CYS A 110 -14.02 6.24 -17.67
C CYS A 110 -12.66 6.91 -17.88
N LYS A 111 -12.22 6.94 -19.14
CA LYS A 111 -11.02 7.71 -19.56
C LYS A 111 -11.23 9.22 -19.44
N THR A 112 -12.46 9.65 -19.68
CA THR A 112 -12.90 11.03 -19.48
C THR A 112 -14.10 11.01 -18.55
N ILE A 113 -13.87 11.42 -17.30
CA ILE A 113 -14.91 11.43 -16.29
C ILE A 113 -15.94 12.50 -16.65
N THR A 114 -17.13 12.04 -17.03
CA THR A 114 -18.30 12.88 -17.25
C THR A 114 -19.49 12.23 -16.57
N PHE A 115 -20.52 13.01 -16.25
CA PHE A 115 -21.71 12.50 -15.58
C PHE A 115 -22.32 11.35 -16.39
N LYS A 116 -22.40 10.14 -15.79
CA LYS A 116 -22.96 8.92 -16.40
C LYS A 116 -22.19 8.39 -17.61
N CYS A 117 -20.90 8.65 -17.74
CA CYS A 117 -20.05 8.05 -18.77
C CYS A 117 -20.01 6.51 -18.66
N GLY A 118 -20.14 5.96 -17.44
CA GLY A 118 -20.12 4.53 -17.15
C GLY A 118 -21.33 3.73 -17.68
N LYS A 119 -22.23 4.38 -18.43
CA LYS A 119 -23.33 3.71 -19.17
C LYS A 119 -22.87 2.96 -20.41
N ARG A 120 -21.75 3.38 -21.02
CA ARG A 120 -21.24 2.80 -22.27
C ARG A 120 -20.01 1.96 -22.01
N ASP A 121 -20.18 0.64 -22.06
CA ASP A 121 -19.09 -0.31 -21.96
C ASP A 121 -18.36 -0.47 -23.30
N HIS A 122 -17.50 0.50 -23.63
CA HIS A 122 -16.70 0.47 -24.86
C HIS A 122 -15.21 0.70 -24.55
N PRO A 123 -14.27 -0.02 -25.20
CA PRO A 123 -12.82 0.14 -24.96
C PRO A 123 -12.28 1.55 -25.18
N SER A 124 -12.94 2.38 -26.00
CA SER A 124 -12.56 3.79 -26.19
C SER A 124 -13.05 4.72 -25.06
N ASN A 125 -14.06 4.30 -24.29
CA ASN A 125 -14.69 5.10 -23.24
C ASN A 125 -14.17 4.75 -21.84
N ILE A 126 -13.96 3.47 -21.56
CA ILE A 126 -13.53 2.98 -20.24
C ILE A 126 -12.16 2.29 -20.30
N TYR A 127 -11.51 2.17 -19.15
CA TYR A 127 -10.26 1.43 -19.03
C TYR A 127 -10.52 -0.09 -19.08
N LYS A 128 -10.29 -0.72 -20.24
CA LYS A 128 -10.30 -2.18 -20.41
C LYS A 128 -8.88 -2.73 -20.47
N VAL A 129 -8.27 -2.87 -19.30
CA VAL A 129 -6.93 -3.46 -19.15
C VAL A 129 -7.08 -4.94 -18.84
N GLU A 130 -6.27 -5.77 -19.49
CA GLU A 130 -6.15 -7.19 -19.15
C GLU A 130 -5.68 -7.36 -17.70
N GLY A 131 -6.39 -8.18 -16.93
CA GLY A 131 -6.11 -8.37 -15.50
C GLY A 131 -6.57 -7.22 -14.59
N GLY A 132 -7.26 -6.20 -15.12
CA GLY A 132 -7.94 -5.18 -14.32
C GLY A 132 -7.02 -4.36 -13.43
N CYS A 133 -7.55 -3.88 -12.29
CA CYS A 133 -6.77 -3.10 -11.34
C CYS A 133 -5.78 -3.95 -10.54
N ILE A 134 -6.03 -5.24 -10.34
CA ILE A 134 -5.13 -6.10 -9.56
C ILE A 134 -3.77 -6.22 -10.25
N THR A 135 -3.74 -6.49 -11.55
CA THR A 135 -2.50 -6.61 -12.31
C THR A 135 -1.75 -5.29 -12.38
N LYS A 136 -2.46 -4.14 -12.45
CA LYS A 136 -1.82 -2.82 -12.39
C LYS A 136 -1.19 -2.52 -11.04
N LEU A 137 -1.85 -2.91 -9.97
CA LEU A 137 -1.33 -2.74 -8.62
C LEU A 137 -0.12 -3.65 -8.38
N GLU A 138 -0.17 -4.90 -8.83
CA GLU A 138 0.98 -5.83 -8.80
C GLU A 138 2.18 -5.28 -9.58
N GLN A 139 1.96 -4.80 -10.81
CA GLN A 139 3.01 -4.18 -11.63
C GLN A 139 3.64 -3.00 -10.91
N PHE A 140 2.82 -2.11 -10.34
CA PHE A 140 3.31 -0.96 -9.60
C PHE A 140 4.13 -1.36 -8.36
N LEU A 141 3.67 -2.36 -7.61
CA LEU A 141 4.42 -2.89 -6.46
C LEU A 141 5.75 -3.49 -6.90
N ALA A 142 5.76 -4.29 -7.97
CA ALA A 142 6.97 -4.91 -8.52
C ALA A 142 7.99 -3.86 -8.99
N ASP A 143 7.53 -2.82 -9.70
CA ASP A 143 8.39 -1.75 -10.21
C ASP A 143 9.03 -0.92 -9.08
N HIS A 144 8.32 -0.75 -7.96
CA HIS A 144 8.81 0.02 -6.82
C HIS A 144 9.50 -0.85 -5.75
N LEU A 145 9.45 -2.17 -5.87
CA LEU A 145 10.06 -3.10 -4.90
C LEU A 145 11.57 -2.87 -4.79
N LEU A 146 12.24 -2.57 -5.91
CA LEU A 146 13.67 -2.27 -5.91
C LEU A 146 13.99 -1.01 -5.10
N ILE A 147 13.18 0.04 -5.23
CA ILE A 147 13.37 1.30 -4.50
C ILE A 147 13.15 1.07 -3.00
N MET A 148 12.07 0.37 -2.63
CA MET A 148 11.80 0.03 -1.23
C MET A 148 12.91 -0.83 -0.62
N GLY A 149 13.42 -1.81 -1.37
CA GLY A 149 14.55 -2.64 -0.96
C GLY A 149 15.83 -1.82 -0.79
N ALA A 150 16.15 -0.93 -1.72
CA ALA A 150 17.32 -0.06 -1.64
C ALA A 150 17.28 0.87 -0.42
N VAL A 151 16.10 1.46 -0.12
CA VAL A 151 15.90 2.27 1.08
C VAL A 151 16.11 1.44 2.34
N GLY A 152 15.49 0.25 2.42
CA GLY A 152 15.66 -0.65 3.57
C GLY A 152 17.11 -1.05 3.83
N ILE A 153 17.84 -1.42 2.77
CA ILE A 153 19.29 -1.72 2.88
C ILE A 153 20.08 -0.49 3.34
N GLY A 154 19.77 0.69 2.80
CA GLY A 154 20.41 1.94 3.21
C GLY A 154 20.23 2.24 4.69
N VAL A 155 19.03 2.04 5.23
CA VAL A 155 18.76 2.25 6.66
C VAL A 155 19.50 1.20 7.51
N ALA A 156 19.48 -0.07 7.11
CA ALA A 156 20.22 -1.12 7.80
C ALA A 156 21.74 -0.85 7.84
N CYS A 157 22.32 -0.38 6.73
CA CYS A 157 23.73 0.05 6.68
C CYS A 157 24.01 1.22 7.63
N LEU A 158 23.14 2.23 7.67
CA LEU A 158 23.28 3.37 8.57
C LEU A 158 23.23 2.93 10.04
N GLN A 159 22.28 2.07 10.41
CA GLN A 159 22.19 1.53 11.77
C GLN A 159 23.45 0.75 12.17
N PHE A 160 23.98 -0.05 11.25
CA PHE A 160 25.22 -0.79 11.49
C PHE A 160 26.39 0.15 11.76
N LEU A 161 26.57 1.18 10.92
CA LEU A 161 27.62 2.19 11.11
C LEU A 161 27.47 2.93 12.44
N LEU A 162 26.25 3.36 12.79
CA LEU A 162 25.98 4.04 14.07
C LEU A 162 26.30 3.13 15.26
N THR A 163 25.94 1.85 15.18
CA THR A 163 26.23 0.88 16.24
C THR A 163 27.73 0.68 16.40
N VAL A 164 28.47 0.54 15.30
CA VAL A 164 29.94 0.39 15.31
C VAL A 164 30.61 1.64 15.89
N CYS A 165 30.19 2.85 15.47
CA CYS A 165 30.72 4.11 16.00
C CYS A 165 30.45 4.26 17.51
N LEU A 166 29.26 3.88 17.97
CA LEU A 166 28.94 3.88 19.41
C LEU A 166 29.88 2.94 20.17
N VAL A 167 30.12 1.73 19.67
CA VAL A 167 31.03 0.76 20.29
C VAL A 167 32.47 1.31 20.34
N PHE A 168 32.99 1.86 19.24
CA PHE A 168 34.33 2.47 19.24
C PHE A 168 34.47 3.66 20.18
N SER A 169 33.39 4.39 20.45
CA SER A 169 33.42 5.51 21.40
C SER A 169 33.59 5.06 22.87
N PHE A 170 33.46 3.77 23.15
CA PHE A 170 33.68 3.17 24.47
C PHE A 170 35.05 2.51 24.66
N TYR A 171 35.78 2.27 23.57
CA TYR A 171 37.14 1.73 23.58
C TYR A 171 38.16 2.87 23.62
#